data_AF-A0A067SMI0-F1
#
_entry.id   AF-A0A067SMI0-F1
#
_cell.length_a   1.000
_cell.length_b   1.000
_cell.length_c   1.000
_cell.angle_alpha   90.00
_cell.angle_beta   90.00
_cell.angle_gamma   90.00
#
_symmetry.space_group_name_H-M   'P 1'
#
loop_
_entity.id
_entity.type
_entity.pdbx_description
1 polymer ?
#
loop_
_entity_poly.entity_id
_entity_poly.type
_entity_poly.pdbx_seq_one_letter_code
_entity_poly.pdbx_strand_id
1 'polypeptide(L)'
;MSTVCSHCGKFPELNKRMSKCARCKFQLYCSRQCQKDDWPDHKQWCGDEEKQLSFILKYAMRMNNDDDFLQSLGLALAEEFYKTFTTTPNPKRMWVAHLQLCLVPYNPEDMDALNSLDVPLEPLLEKHIDGMLAICDLGDCSNLDKFPLEQCRHRLWQTYRDKMNRTGFKDDHVVLVRFGYRDMDFYFLPI
;
A
#
# COMPACT_ATOMS: atom_id res chain seq x y z
N MET A 1 1.90 -12.79 5.85
CA MET A 1 2.05 -11.97 7.07
C MET A 1 3.19 -11.00 6.83
N SER A 2 2.97 -9.68 6.84
CA SER A 2 4.08 -8.72 6.84
C SER A 2 4.98 -9.12 7.99
N THR A 3 6.21 -9.52 7.70
CA THR A 3 7.11 -10.09 8.70
C THR A 3 8.02 -9.03 9.32
N VAL A 4 7.92 -7.77 8.87
CA VAL A 4 8.85 -6.70 9.27
C VAL A 4 8.23 -5.72 10.26
N CYS A 5 9.08 -4.98 10.96
CA CYS A 5 8.66 -3.85 11.78
C CYS A 5 8.13 -2.71 10.90
N SER A 6 6.93 -2.23 11.21
CA SER A 6 6.19 -1.22 10.44
C SER A 6 6.87 0.14 10.45
N HIS A 7 7.59 0.47 11.53
CA HIS A 7 8.32 1.74 11.66
C HIS A 7 9.71 1.70 11.03
N CYS A 8 10.50 0.67 11.36
CA CYS A 8 11.94 0.63 11.04
C CYS A 8 12.32 -0.39 9.97
N GLY A 9 11.37 -1.16 9.44
CA GLY A 9 11.60 -2.15 8.38
C GLY A 9 12.42 -3.38 8.80
N LYS A 10 12.83 -3.49 10.07
CA LYS A 10 13.63 -4.64 10.54
C LYS A 10 12.86 -5.94 10.38
N PHE A 11 13.52 -6.94 9.82
CA PHE A 11 13.06 -8.33 9.80
C PHE A 11 13.10 -8.94 11.22
N PRO A 12 12.29 -9.97 11.50
CA PRO A 12 12.31 -10.62 12.79
C PRO A 12 13.60 -11.43 12.92
N GLU A 13 14.31 -11.25 14.03
CA GLU A 13 15.45 -12.10 14.38
C GLU A 13 14.95 -13.50 14.72
N LEU A 14 15.77 -14.53 14.45
CA LEU A 14 15.48 -15.88 14.93
C LEU A 14 15.19 -15.83 16.43
N ASN A 15 13.99 -16.28 16.83
CA ASN A 15 13.49 -16.32 18.21
C ASN A 15 13.00 -15.00 18.84
N LYS A 16 13.00 -13.86 18.13
CA LYS A 16 12.31 -12.64 18.63
C LYS A 16 10.94 -12.48 17.97
N ARG A 17 9.90 -12.50 18.79
CA ARG A 17 8.54 -12.17 18.35
C ARG A 17 8.36 -10.66 18.23
N MET A 18 7.83 -10.21 17.10
CA MET A 18 7.33 -8.85 16.98
C MET A 18 6.01 -8.69 17.72
N SER A 19 5.79 -7.50 18.29
CA SER A 19 4.53 -7.14 18.94
C SER A 19 3.54 -6.62 17.92
N LYS A 20 2.31 -7.12 17.97
CA LYS A 20 1.19 -6.55 17.21
C LYS A 20 0.63 -5.33 17.93
N CYS A 21 0.19 -4.31 17.19
CA CYS A 21 -0.61 -3.25 17.78
C CYS A 21 -1.84 -3.85 18.48
N ALA A 22 -2.06 -3.51 19.76
CA ALA A 22 -3.16 -4.10 20.53
C ALA A 22 -4.55 -3.72 20.00
N ARG A 23 -4.69 -2.54 19.37
CA ARG A 23 -5.95 -2.03 18.83
C ARG A 23 -6.29 -2.66 17.49
N CYS A 24 -5.46 -2.42 16.46
CA CYS A 24 -5.76 -2.92 15.12
C CYS A 24 -5.33 -4.39 14.92
N LYS A 25 -4.36 -4.90 15.68
CA LYS A 25 -3.77 -6.26 15.54
C LYS A 25 -3.06 -6.54 14.20
N PHE A 26 -2.89 -5.51 13.35
CA PHE A 26 -2.26 -5.66 12.04
C PHE A 26 -0.80 -5.25 12.02
N GLN A 27 -0.46 -4.07 12.56
CA GLN A 27 0.91 -3.59 12.52
C GLN A 27 1.82 -4.35 13.47
N LEU A 28 3.03 -4.65 12.98
CA LEU A 28 4.07 -5.30 13.75
C LEU A 28 5.16 -4.32 14.14
N TYR A 29 5.67 -4.45 15.36
CA TYR A 29 6.76 -3.64 15.85
C TYR A 29 7.80 -4.52 16.53
N CYS A 30 9.07 -4.24 16.27
CA CYS A 30 10.18 -4.90 16.96
C CYS A 30 10.36 -4.40 18.40
N SER A 31 9.74 -3.27 18.76
CA SER A 31 9.79 -2.69 20.11
C SER A 31 8.62 -1.74 20.38
N ARG A 32 8.35 -1.47 21.66
CA ARG A 32 7.38 -0.44 22.06
C ARG A 32 7.80 0.97 21.61
N GLN A 33 9.10 1.23 21.47
CA GLN A 33 9.60 2.50 20.96
C GLN A 33 9.19 2.69 19.49
N CYS A 34 9.41 1.67 18.65
CA CYS A 34 8.98 1.71 17.24
C CYS A 34 7.46 1.90 17.11
N GLN A 35 6.65 1.33 18.00
CA GLN A 35 5.21 1.58 17.99
C GLN A 35 4.87 3.04 18.33
N LYS A 36 5.57 3.65 19.30
CA LYS A 36 5.36 5.06 19.67
C LYS A 36 5.80 6.01 18.56
N ASP A 37 6.92 5.72 17.93
CA ASP A 37 7.48 6.56 16.86
C ASP A 37 6.59 6.49 15.60
N ASP A 38 5.95 5.35 15.34
CA ASP A 38 4.98 5.17 14.24
C ASP A 38 3.61 5.76 14.53
N TRP A 39 3.30 6.07 15.80
CA TRP A 39 1.96 6.47 16.22
C TRP A 39 1.39 7.71 15.51
N PRO A 40 2.16 8.78 15.22
CA PRO A 40 1.65 9.94 14.50
C PRO A 40 0.96 9.59 13.17
N ASP A 41 1.51 8.60 12.44
CA ASP A 41 1.02 8.16 11.14
C ASP A 41 0.03 7.01 11.33
N HIS A 42 0.36 6.05 12.19
CA HIS A 42 -0.46 4.88 12.47
C HIS A 42 -1.86 5.23 12.98
N LYS A 43 -1.97 6.25 13.84
CA LYS A 43 -3.24 6.60 14.50
C LYS A 43 -4.36 6.98 13.53
N GLN A 44 -4.02 7.46 12.33
CA GLN A 44 -4.98 7.90 11.31
C GLN A 44 -5.90 6.77 10.87
N TRP A 45 -5.39 5.53 10.88
CA TRP A 45 -6.10 4.33 10.45
C TRP A 45 -6.15 3.25 11.55
N CYS A 46 -5.60 3.54 12.73
CA CYS A 46 -5.69 2.68 13.90
C CYS A 46 -6.97 2.99 14.70
N GLY A 47 -8.14 2.55 14.22
CA GLY A 47 -9.41 2.78 14.93
C GLY A 47 -10.67 2.41 14.15
N ASP A 48 -11.83 2.68 14.78
CA ASP A 48 -13.19 2.26 14.37
C ASP A 48 -14.02 3.37 13.71
N GLU A 49 -13.43 4.50 13.27
CA GLU A 49 -14.25 5.69 12.97
C GLU A 49 -14.76 5.84 11.54
N GLU A 50 -14.57 4.84 10.69
CA GLU A 50 -15.39 4.70 9.48
C GLU A 50 -15.38 3.23 9.07
N LYS A 51 -16.55 2.56 9.13
CA LYS A 51 -16.64 1.11 8.87
C LYS A 51 -16.04 0.75 7.50
N GLN A 52 -16.34 1.55 6.49
CA GLN A 52 -15.81 1.37 5.13
C GLN A 52 -14.29 1.54 5.06
N LEU A 53 -13.75 2.63 5.60
CA LEU A 53 -12.30 2.85 5.63
C LEU A 53 -11.58 1.75 6.40
N SER A 54 -12.13 1.34 7.54
CA SER A 54 -11.59 0.24 8.33
C SER A 54 -11.58 -1.07 7.55
N PHE A 55 -12.61 -1.31 6.72
CA PHE A 55 -12.70 -2.46 5.84
C PHE A 55 -11.60 -2.41 4.78
N ILE A 56 -11.45 -1.29 4.08
CA ILE A 56 -10.43 -1.10 3.03
C ILE A 56 -9.03 -1.29 3.59
N LEU A 57 -8.70 -0.68 4.72
CA LEU A 57 -7.40 -0.81 5.36
C LEU A 57 -7.10 -2.26 5.77
N LYS A 58 -8.08 -2.93 6.37
CA LYS A 58 -7.97 -4.35 6.74
C LYS A 58 -7.78 -5.22 5.51
N TYR A 59 -8.51 -4.94 4.43
CA TYR A 59 -8.42 -5.69 3.18
C TYR A 59 -7.07 -5.48 2.50
N ALA A 60 -6.62 -4.23 2.38
CA ALA A 60 -5.35 -3.93 1.76
C ALA A 60 -4.17 -4.57 2.52
N MET A 61 -4.19 -4.54 3.85
CA MET A 61 -3.18 -5.27 4.62
C MET A 61 -3.22 -6.79 4.40
N ARG A 62 -4.36 -7.38 3.99
CA ARG A 62 -4.43 -8.80 3.56
C ARG A 62 -3.85 -9.00 2.16
N MET A 63 -4.07 -8.07 1.23
CA MET A 63 -3.46 -8.11 -0.11
C MET A 63 -1.92 -8.21 -0.03
N ASN A 64 -1.29 -7.47 0.88
CA ASN A 64 0.16 -7.55 1.13
C ASN A 64 0.65 -8.92 1.66
N ASN A 65 -0.26 -9.86 1.92
CA ASN A 65 0.03 -11.21 2.41
C ASN A 65 -0.46 -12.31 1.47
N ASP A 66 -1.00 -11.92 0.31
CA ASP A 66 -1.57 -12.81 -0.68
C ASP A 66 -0.56 -12.95 -1.82
N ASP A 67 0.02 -14.14 -1.95
CA ASP A 67 1.13 -14.38 -2.88
C ASP A 67 0.68 -14.27 -4.35
N ASP A 68 -0.55 -14.70 -4.67
CA ASP A 68 -1.12 -14.61 -6.02
C ASP A 68 -1.36 -13.13 -6.40
N PHE A 69 -1.87 -12.34 -5.45
CA PHE A 69 -2.00 -10.90 -5.62
C PHE A 69 -0.64 -10.24 -5.81
N LEU A 70 0.35 -10.56 -4.97
CA LEU A 70 1.69 -9.98 -5.06
C LEU A 70 2.39 -10.33 -6.38
N GLN A 71 2.20 -11.55 -6.90
CA GLN A 71 2.69 -11.94 -8.22
C GLN A 71 2.02 -11.13 -9.33
N SER A 72 0.69 -10.99 -9.28
CA SER A 72 -0.08 -10.20 -10.26
C SER A 72 0.32 -8.73 -10.23
N LEU A 73 0.51 -8.18 -9.04
CA LEU A 73 1.01 -6.82 -8.84
C LEU A 73 2.43 -6.67 -9.40
N GLY A 74 3.32 -7.64 -9.16
CA GLY A 74 4.68 -7.64 -9.72
C GLY A 74 4.67 -7.59 -11.25
N LEU A 75 3.77 -8.32 -11.91
CA LEU A 75 3.60 -8.27 -13.36
C LEU A 75 3.09 -6.90 -13.84
N ALA A 76 2.09 -6.34 -13.17
CA ALA A 76 1.56 -5.01 -13.51
C ALA A 76 2.64 -3.91 -13.34
N LEU A 77 3.45 -3.98 -12.29
CA LEU A 77 4.58 -3.08 -12.09
C LEU A 77 5.65 -3.26 -13.18
N ALA A 78 5.95 -4.52 -13.55
CA ALA A 78 6.91 -4.80 -14.60
C ALA A 78 6.44 -4.24 -15.96
N GLU A 79 5.14 -4.30 -16.26
CA GLU A 79 4.54 -3.72 -17.46
C GLU A 79 4.66 -2.19 -17.44
N GLU A 80 4.18 -1.54 -16.37
CA GLU A 80 4.21 -0.08 -16.23
C GLU A 80 5.63 0.49 -16.32
N PHE A 81 6.58 -0.16 -15.65
CA PHE A 81 7.98 0.30 -15.59
C PHE A 81 8.87 -0.31 -16.68
N TYR A 82 8.34 -1.15 -17.58
CA TYR A 82 9.14 -1.93 -18.53
C TYR A 82 10.14 -1.08 -19.29
N LYS A 83 9.66 0.01 -19.90
CA LYS A 83 10.49 0.90 -20.71
C LYS A 83 11.57 1.59 -19.87
N THR A 84 11.20 2.06 -18.68
CA THR A 84 12.10 2.74 -17.74
C THR A 84 13.23 1.82 -17.29
N PHE A 85 12.89 0.59 -16.88
CA PHE A 85 13.85 -0.37 -16.33
C PHE A 85 14.75 -0.98 -17.41
N THR A 86 14.29 -1.07 -18.65
CA THR A 86 15.08 -1.63 -19.76
C THR A 86 15.95 -0.61 -20.48
N THR A 87 15.54 0.66 -20.57
CA THR A 87 16.29 1.68 -21.31
C THR A 87 17.42 2.28 -20.48
N THR A 88 17.16 2.58 -19.20
CA THR A 88 18.14 3.18 -18.27
C THR A 88 18.02 2.54 -16.89
N PRO A 89 18.45 1.28 -16.73
CA PRO A 89 18.32 0.56 -15.47
C PRO A 89 19.04 1.29 -14.33
N ASN A 90 18.35 1.43 -13.20
CA ASN A 90 18.94 1.99 -11.98
C ASN A 90 18.41 1.25 -10.74
N PRO A 91 18.96 0.07 -10.42
CA PRO A 91 18.50 -0.75 -9.30
C PRO A 91 18.79 -0.14 -7.92
N LYS A 92 19.61 0.91 -7.87
CA LYS A 92 19.95 1.67 -6.67
C LYS A 92 18.99 2.84 -6.41
N ARG A 93 18.17 3.21 -7.40
CA ARG A 93 17.16 4.25 -7.22
C ARG A 93 15.94 3.68 -6.51
N MET A 94 15.39 4.47 -5.60
CA MET A 94 14.07 4.18 -5.03
C MET A 94 12.99 4.54 -6.05
N TRP A 95 12.40 3.51 -6.64
CA TRP A 95 11.23 3.62 -7.49
C TRP A 95 9.97 3.54 -6.64
N VAL A 96 8.96 4.34 -6.98
CA VAL A 96 7.69 4.38 -6.26
C VAL A 96 6.55 4.29 -7.26
N ALA A 97 5.71 3.28 -7.10
CA ALA A 97 4.48 3.13 -7.86
C ALA A 97 3.29 3.59 -7.00
N HIS A 98 2.38 4.35 -7.61
CA HIS A 98 1.10 4.69 -7.00
C HIS A 98 0.00 3.83 -7.60
N LEU A 99 -0.82 3.20 -6.74
CA LEU A 99 -2.03 2.50 -7.14
C LEU A 99 -3.23 3.15 -6.48
N GLN A 100 -4.24 3.52 -7.27
CA GLN A 100 -5.48 4.08 -6.73
C GLN A 100 -6.52 2.98 -6.52
N LEU A 101 -6.99 2.82 -5.29
CA LEU A 101 -8.13 1.98 -4.97
C LEU A 101 -9.43 2.76 -5.04
N CYS A 102 -10.46 2.13 -5.60
CA CYS A 102 -11.82 2.66 -5.63
C CYS A 102 -12.82 1.55 -5.34
N LEU A 103 -13.98 1.93 -4.80
CA LEU A 103 -15.15 1.07 -4.78
C LEU A 103 -15.95 1.32 -6.06
N VAL A 104 -16.23 0.24 -6.80
CA VAL A 104 -17.01 0.30 -8.03
C VAL A 104 -18.24 -0.61 -7.90
N PRO A 105 -19.46 -0.12 -8.16
CA PRO A 105 -20.67 -0.94 -8.28
C PRO A 105 -20.50 -2.09 -9.27
N TYR A 106 -21.17 -3.21 -9.00
CA TYR A 106 -21.29 -4.30 -9.97
C TYR A 106 -22.24 -3.96 -11.11
N ASN A 107 -23.31 -3.24 -10.81
CA ASN A 107 -24.33 -2.88 -11.78
C ASN A 107 -23.90 -1.61 -12.55
N PRO A 108 -23.77 -1.67 -13.89
CA PRO A 108 -23.47 -0.49 -14.70
C PRO A 108 -24.49 0.64 -14.53
N GLU A 109 -25.77 0.34 -14.32
CA GLU A 109 -26.81 1.37 -14.11
C GLU A 109 -26.57 2.18 -12.82
N ASP A 110 -26.02 1.53 -11.78
CA ASP A 110 -25.64 2.22 -10.54
C ASP A 110 -24.44 3.13 -10.77
N MET A 111 -23.49 2.71 -11.61
CA MET A 111 -22.38 3.55 -12.02
C MET A 111 -22.83 4.75 -12.86
N ASP A 112 -23.72 4.54 -13.81
CA ASP A 112 -24.25 5.61 -14.65
C ASP A 112 -25.03 6.63 -13.81
N ALA A 113 -25.82 6.16 -12.84
CA ALA A 113 -26.53 7.02 -11.91
C ALA A 113 -25.58 7.84 -11.03
N LEU A 114 -24.52 7.23 -10.48
CA LEU A 114 -23.51 7.92 -9.66
C LEU A 114 -22.69 8.96 -10.43
N ASN A 115 -22.50 8.77 -11.74
CA ASN A 115 -21.74 9.69 -12.59
C ASN A 115 -22.61 10.79 -13.23
N SER A 116 -23.93 10.70 -13.12
CA SER A 116 -24.86 11.64 -13.75
C SER A 116 -25.00 12.94 -12.95
N LEU A 117 -24.90 14.08 -13.62
CA LEU A 117 -25.21 15.39 -13.03
C LEU A 117 -26.73 15.64 -12.92
N ASP A 118 -27.54 14.86 -13.64
CA ASP A 118 -29.00 14.99 -13.70
C ASP A 118 -29.72 14.16 -12.64
N VAL A 119 -29.02 13.19 -12.01
CA VAL A 119 -29.56 12.34 -10.95
C VAL A 119 -29.17 12.95 -9.59
N PRO A 120 -30.13 13.37 -8.75
CA PRO A 120 -29.82 13.85 -7.41
C PRO A 120 -29.09 12.79 -6.59
N LEU A 121 -28.15 13.20 -5.74
CA LEU A 121 -27.35 12.28 -4.95
C LEU A 121 -28.15 11.67 -3.79
N GLU A 122 -29.13 12.40 -3.24
CA GLU A 122 -29.85 12.03 -2.02
C GLU A 122 -30.53 10.64 -2.11
N PRO A 123 -31.27 10.28 -3.18
CA PRO A 123 -31.86 8.94 -3.32
C PRO A 123 -30.82 7.84 -3.46
N LEU A 124 -29.64 8.15 -4.02
CA LEU A 124 -28.55 7.18 -4.18
C LEU A 124 -27.87 6.86 -2.85
N LEU A 125 -27.85 7.81 -1.89
CA LEU A 125 -27.27 7.60 -0.56
C LEU A 125 -28.08 6.59 0.27
N GLU A 126 -29.38 6.46 0.02
CA GLU A 126 -30.26 5.52 0.72
C GLU A 126 -30.31 4.14 0.04
N LYS A 127 -29.90 4.06 -1.22
CA LYS A 127 -29.88 2.82 -2.00
C LYS A 127 -28.72 1.93 -1.55
N HIS A 128 -29.01 0.66 -1.27
CA HIS A 128 -27.97 -0.35 -1.13
C HIS A 128 -27.38 -0.66 -2.51
N ILE A 129 -26.08 -0.41 -2.69
CA ILE A 129 -25.35 -0.66 -3.93
C ILE A 129 -24.28 -1.72 -3.67
N ASP A 130 -24.41 -2.88 -4.31
CA ASP A 130 -23.38 -3.91 -4.29
C ASP A 130 -22.22 -3.53 -5.21
N GLY A 131 -20.99 -3.73 -4.74
CA GLY A 131 -19.79 -3.39 -5.49
C GLY A 131 -18.57 -4.22 -5.13
N MET A 132 -17.47 -3.90 -5.80
CA MET A 132 -16.15 -4.48 -5.61
C MET A 132 -15.12 -3.41 -5.29
N LEU A 133 -14.05 -3.82 -4.61
CA LEU A 133 -12.84 -3.03 -4.51
C LEU A 133 -11.99 -3.27 -5.76
N ALA A 134 -11.65 -2.21 -6.49
CA ALA A 134 -10.84 -2.26 -7.69
C ALA A 134 -9.57 -1.41 -7.53
N ILE A 135 -8.52 -1.79 -8.26
CA ILE A 135 -7.39 -0.91 -8.57
C ILE A 135 -7.76 -0.23 -9.88
N CYS A 136 -7.92 1.09 -9.86
CA CYS A 136 -8.40 1.86 -11.01
C CYS A 136 -7.28 2.60 -11.74
N ASP A 137 -6.14 2.81 -11.09
CA ASP A 137 -4.99 3.48 -11.68
C ASP A 137 -3.69 2.88 -11.12
N LEU A 138 -2.65 2.87 -11.95
CA LEU A 138 -1.28 2.51 -11.61
C LEU A 138 -0.36 3.49 -12.34
N GLY A 139 0.61 4.08 -11.64
CA GLY A 139 1.59 4.95 -12.28
C GLY A 139 2.86 5.21 -11.49
N ASP A 140 3.86 5.79 -12.17
CA ASP A 140 5.14 6.19 -11.58
C ASP A 140 5.04 7.51 -10.80
N CYS A 141 5.30 7.45 -9.49
CA CYS A 141 5.42 8.62 -8.62
C CYS A 141 6.81 8.76 -7.98
N SER A 142 7.85 8.22 -8.62
CA SER A 142 9.25 8.23 -8.15
C SER A 142 9.89 9.62 -8.09
N ASN A 143 9.19 10.68 -8.51
CA ASN A 143 9.60 12.07 -8.29
C ASN A 143 9.22 12.51 -6.87
N LEU A 144 10.14 12.31 -5.94
CA LEU A 144 9.91 12.55 -4.51
C LEU A 144 9.82 14.02 -4.13
N ASP A 145 10.29 14.94 -4.97
CA ASP A 145 10.10 16.37 -4.75
C ASP A 145 8.64 16.75 -4.97
N LYS A 146 7.99 16.12 -5.96
CA LYS A 146 6.56 16.29 -6.22
C LYS A 146 5.69 15.44 -5.27
N PHE A 147 6.18 14.27 -4.86
CA PHE A 147 5.47 13.32 -4.02
C PHE A 147 6.33 12.94 -2.80
N PRO A 148 6.45 13.82 -1.81
CA PRO A 148 7.30 13.58 -0.65
C PRO A 148 6.82 12.35 0.14
N LEU A 149 7.79 11.56 0.61
CA LEU A 149 7.55 10.38 1.44
C LEU A 149 8.04 10.61 2.86
N GLU A 150 7.38 9.94 3.80
CA GLU A 150 7.80 9.92 5.20
C GLU A 150 9.17 9.23 5.35
N GLN A 151 9.99 9.70 6.29
CA GLN A 151 11.33 9.14 6.55
C GLN A 151 11.31 7.64 6.90
N CYS A 152 10.22 7.14 7.49
CA CYS A 152 10.05 5.71 7.77
C CYS A 152 9.99 4.89 6.47
N ARG A 153 9.39 5.40 5.38
CA ARG A 153 9.29 4.73 4.08
C ARG A 153 10.64 4.63 3.39
N HIS A 154 11.44 5.70 3.44
CA HIS A 154 12.82 5.69 2.96
C HIS A 154 13.65 4.61 3.68
N ARG A 155 13.54 4.53 5.01
CA ARG A 155 14.26 3.52 5.81
C ARG A 155 13.78 2.10 5.51
N LEU A 156 12.47 1.91 5.33
CA LEU A 156 11.90 0.61 4.94
C LEU A 156 12.46 0.16 3.59
N TRP A 157 12.40 1.02 2.58
CA TRP A 157 12.92 0.71 1.24
C TRP A 157 14.42 0.42 1.28
N GLN A 158 15.22 1.24 1.96
CA GLN A 158 16.67 1.02 2.08
C GLN A 158 16.99 -0.31 2.76
N THR A 159 16.26 -0.65 3.83
CA THR A 159 16.43 -1.92 4.54
C THR A 159 16.13 -3.12 3.63
N TYR A 160 15.08 -3.02 2.82
CA TYR A 160 14.74 -4.06 1.86
C TYR A 160 15.77 -4.17 0.74
N ARG A 161 16.20 -3.03 0.19
CA ARG A 161 17.24 -2.95 -0.84
C ARG A 161 18.55 -3.57 -0.38
N ASP A 162 18.99 -3.26 0.83
CA ASP A 162 20.21 -3.82 1.43
C ASP A 162 20.11 -5.33 1.62
N LYS A 163 18.92 -5.84 2.03
CA LYS A 163 18.67 -7.27 2.11
C LYS A 163 18.80 -7.94 0.74
N MET A 164 18.12 -7.41 -0.28
CA MET A 164 18.16 -7.93 -1.64
C MET A 164 19.60 -7.97 -2.19
N ASN A 165 20.40 -6.93 -1.90
CA ASN A 165 21.82 -6.90 -2.26
C ASN A 165 22.62 -8.03 -1.60
N ARG A 166 22.38 -8.29 -0.30
CA ARG A 166 23.05 -9.37 0.45
C ARG A 166 22.63 -10.76 -0.01
N THR A 167 21.41 -10.91 -0.52
CA THR A 167 20.88 -12.20 -1.01
C THR A 167 21.09 -12.44 -2.50
N GLY A 168 21.89 -11.60 -3.18
CA GLY A 168 22.32 -11.81 -4.56
C GLY A 168 21.50 -11.10 -5.64
N PHE A 169 20.45 -10.37 -5.27
CA PHE A 169 19.53 -9.68 -6.20
C PHE A 169 19.89 -8.19 -6.39
N LYS A 170 21.18 -7.89 -6.48
CA LYS A 170 21.69 -6.50 -6.52
C LYS A 170 21.31 -5.73 -7.80
N ASP A 171 21.02 -6.46 -8.87
CA ASP A 171 20.73 -5.91 -10.20
C ASP A 171 19.20 -5.76 -10.43
N ASP A 172 18.39 -6.40 -9.60
CA ASP A 172 16.93 -6.31 -9.60
C ASP A 172 16.49 -4.92 -9.17
N HIS A 173 15.38 -4.42 -9.72
CA HIS A 173 14.79 -3.16 -9.26
C HIS A 173 13.87 -3.44 -8.08
N VAL A 174 13.78 -2.50 -7.14
CA VAL A 174 12.91 -2.60 -5.96
C VAL A 174 11.97 -1.41 -5.98
N VAL A 175 10.68 -1.69 -6.04
CA VAL A 175 9.62 -0.69 -6.15
C VAL A 175 8.86 -0.60 -4.84
N LEU A 176 8.83 0.59 -4.24
CA LEU A 176 7.91 0.87 -3.14
C LEU A 176 6.52 1.09 -3.71
N VAL A 177 5.52 0.39 -3.15
CA VAL A 177 4.13 0.50 -3.62
C VAL A 177 3.31 1.35 -2.65
N ARG A 178 2.78 2.47 -3.15
CA ARG A 178 1.88 3.40 -2.47
C ARG A 178 0.46 3.19 -2.96
N PHE A 179 -0.44 2.83 -2.07
CA PHE A 179 -1.87 2.71 -2.37
C PHE A 179 -2.61 3.94 -1.88
N GLY A 180 -3.36 4.58 -2.77
CA GLY A 180 -4.29 5.64 -2.46
C GLY A 180 -5.70 5.11 -2.25
N TYR A 181 -6.44 5.65 -1.28
CA TYR A 181 -7.87 5.47 -1.14
C TYR A 181 -8.48 6.74 -0.52
N ARG A 182 -9.28 7.48 -1.30
CA ARG A 182 -9.75 8.83 -0.94
C ARG A 182 -8.56 9.72 -0.55
N ASP A 183 -8.60 10.36 0.61
CA ASP A 183 -7.55 11.26 1.10
C ASP A 183 -6.45 10.53 1.88
N MET A 184 -6.36 9.20 1.75
CA MET A 184 -5.40 8.40 2.50
C MET A 184 -4.43 7.64 1.62
N ASP A 185 -3.23 7.47 2.15
CA ASP A 185 -2.19 6.62 1.60
C ASP A 185 -1.76 5.55 2.57
N PHE A 186 -1.45 4.37 2.04
CA PHE A 186 -0.76 3.33 2.78
C PHE A 186 0.24 2.60 1.88
N TYR A 187 1.19 1.92 2.50
CA TYR A 187 2.36 1.38 1.81
C TYR A 187 2.52 -0.11 2.10
N PHE A 188 2.84 -0.87 1.06
CA PHE A 188 3.18 -2.29 1.19
C PHE A 188 4.68 -2.48 1.36
N LEU A 189 5.07 -3.74 1.57
CA LEU A 189 6.48 -4.09 1.45
C LEU A 189 6.94 -3.79 0.02
N PRO A 190 8.17 -3.28 -0.16
CA PRO A 190 8.72 -3.13 -1.50
C PRO A 190 8.74 -4.46 -2.25
N ILE A 191 8.44 -4.40 -3.54
CA ILE A 191 8.40 -5.54 -4.47
C ILE A 191 9.65 -5.49 -5.35
#